data_AF-A0A6P7F5U2-F1
#
_entry.id   AF-A0A6P7F5U2-F1
#
_cell.length_a   1.000
_cell.length_b   1.000
_cell.length_c   1.000
_cell.angle_alpha   90.00
_cell.angle_beta   90.00
_cell.angle_gamma   90.00
#
_symmetry.space_group_name_H-M   'P 1'
#
loop_
_entity.id
_entity.type
_entity.pdbx_description
1 polymer ?
#
loop_
_entity_poly.entity_id
_entity_poly.type
_entity_poly.pdbx_seq_one_letter_code
_entity_poly.pdbx_strand_id
1 'polypeptide(L)'
;MKRRIYKTVIRPKMTYGAETRSDTERTRRLLETAEMKTLRKIDGKTLWDRVRSTDIRRRCKVDNINNWVRNRRIEWNDHISRMTTNRVVRKTIGGKTTKTMEGQLTRGTLKKQTVMSIQKEEEEKKFSRSNTFCRSIKQ
;
A
#
# COMPACT_ATOMS: atom_id res chain seq x y z
N MET A 1 5.50 25.71 3.99
CA MET A 1 4.04 25.44 3.92
C MET A 1 3.67 24.33 2.93
N LYS A 2 4.08 24.42 1.65
CA LYS A 2 3.72 23.48 0.56
C LYS A 2 3.91 21.98 0.90
N ARG A 3 4.99 21.62 1.59
CA ARG A 3 5.30 20.25 2.03
C ARG A 3 4.23 19.65 2.96
N ARG A 4 3.67 20.48 3.86
CA ARG A 4 2.65 20.05 4.83
C ARG A 4 1.34 19.74 4.13
N ILE A 5 0.92 20.61 3.21
CA ILE A 5 -0.29 20.44 2.39
C ILE A 5 -0.23 19.14 1.58
N TYR A 6 0.94 18.81 1.02
CA TYR A 6 1.13 17.54 0.33
C TYR A 6 0.82 16.34 1.24
N LYS A 7 1.42 16.31 2.44
CA LYS A 7 1.25 15.20 3.39
C LYS A 7 -0.19 15.07 3.89
N THR A 8 -0.89 16.17 4.15
CA THR A 8 -2.20 16.17 4.80
C THR A 8 -3.37 16.04 3.82
N VAL A 9 -3.29 16.65 2.64
CA VAL A 9 -4.43 16.74 1.71
C VAL A 9 -4.18 15.95 0.43
N ILE A 10 -3.05 16.21 -0.23
CA ILE A 10 -2.80 15.65 -1.57
C ILE A 10 -2.53 14.15 -1.48
N ARG A 11 -1.69 13.73 -0.54
CA ARG A 11 -1.28 12.33 -0.40
C ARG A 11 -2.47 11.41 -0.12
N PRO A 12 -3.34 11.66 0.88
CA PRO A 12 -4.53 10.83 1.11
C PRO A 12 -5.47 10.81 -0.09
N LYS A 13 -5.64 11.95 -0.78
CA LYS A 13 -6.49 12.04 -1.98
C LYS A 13 -5.97 11.17 -3.13
N MET A 14 -4.65 11.12 -3.32
CA MET A 14 -4.03 10.26 -4.34
C MET A 14 -4.12 8.77 -3.96
N THR A 15 -3.98 8.44 -2.68
CA THR A 15 -3.87 7.04 -2.22
C THR A 15 -5.22 6.37 -1.98
N TYR A 16 -6.30 7.13 -1.77
CA TYR A 16 -7.63 6.58 -1.52
C TYR A 16 -8.09 5.58 -2.61
N GLY A 17 -7.83 5.90 -3.88
CA GLY A 17 -8.14 5.01 -5.00
C GLY A 17 -7.26 3.75 -5.02
N ALA A 18 -6.03 3.85 -4.52
CA ALA A 18 -5.11 2.72 -4.42
C ALA A 18 -5.52 1.79 -3.27
N GLU A 19 -5.88 2.32 -2.11
CA GLU A 19 -6.31 1.56 -0.92
C GLU A 19 -7.51 0.64 -1.18
N THR A 20 -8.38 1.02 -2.13
CA THR A 20 -9.63 0.31 -2.44
C THR A 20 -9.51 -0.71 -3.57
N ARG A 21 -8.46 -0.65 -4.39
CA ARG A 21 -8.24 -1.55 -5.53
C ARG A 21 -7.07 -2.51 -5.27
N SER A 22 -6.95 -3.52 -6.12
CA SER A 22 -5.79 -4.40 -6.17
C SER A 22 -4.53 -3.58 -6.43
N ASP A 23 -3.45 -3.89 -5.70
CA ASP A 23 -2.16 -3.24 -5.89
C ASP A 23 -1.44 -3.89 -7.08
N THR A 24 -1.67 -3.34 -8.27
CA THR A 24 -1.01 -3.80 -9.49
C THR A 24 0.29 -3.00 -9.68
N GLU A 25 1.30 -3.58 -10.33
CA GLU A 25 2.52 -2.86 -10.69
C GLU A 25 2.25 -1.55 -11.46
N ARG A 26 1.22 -1.56 -12.33
CA ARG A 26 0.75 -0.36 -13.03
C ARG A 26 0.28 0.75 -12.09
N THR A 27 -0.45 0.41 -11.02
CA THR A 27 -0.93 1.41 -10.05
C THR A 27 0.22 1.95 -9.21
N ARG A 28 1.19 1.10 -8.83
CA ARG A 28 2.40 1.51 -8.10
C ARG A 28 3.22 2.52 -8.90
N ARG A 29 3.50 2.24 -10.18
CA ARG A 29 4.22 3.16 -11.07
C ARG A 29 3.49 4.49 -11.28
N LEU A 30 2.16 4.42 -11.43
CA LEU A 30 1.33 5.63 -11.59
C LEU A 30 1.40 6.52 -10.35
N LEU A 31 1.30 5.94 -9.15
CA LEU A 31 1.40 6.66 -7.89
C LEU A 31 2.78 7.31 -7.71
N GLU A 32 3.86 6.59 -8.01
CA GLU A 32 5.22 7.12 -7.92
C GLU A 32 5.43 8.29 -8.89
N THR A 33 4.91 8.17 -10.13
CA THR A 33 5.03 9.22 -11.13
C THR A 33 4.23 10.47 -10.73
N ALA A 34 3.01 10.28 -10.23
CA ALA A 34 2.16 11.37 -9.75
C ALA A 34 2.74 12.07 -8.51
N GLU A 35 3.27 11.30 -7.56
CA GLU A 35 4.00 11.81 -6.40
C GLU A 35 5.20 12.65 -6.86
N MET A 36 6.01 12.13 -7.78
CA MET A 36 7.20 12.83 -8.24
C MET A 36 6.91 14.10 -9.02
N LYS A 37 5.86 14.11 -9.85
CA LYS A 37 5.39 15.32 -10.53
C LYS A 37 4.99 16.41 -9.51
N THR A 38 4.36 16.01 -8.41
CA THR A 38 3.93 16.94 -7.36
C THR A 38 5.10 17.43 -6.51
N LEU A 39 5.97 16.52 -6.06
CA LEU A 39 7.12 16.86 -5.23
C LEU A 39 8.15 17.73 -5.98
N ARG A 40 8.37 17.49 -7.28
CA ARG A 40 9.20 18.37 -8.13
C ARG A 40 8.66 19.80 -8.18
N LYS A 41 7.35 19.97 -8.33
CA LYS A 41 6.71 21.31 -8.28
C LYS A 41 6.86 21.99 -6.92
N ILE A 42 6.79 21.23 -5.82
CA ILE A 42 6.95 21.77 -4.46
C ILE A 42 8.39 22.22 -4.21
N ASP A 43 9.35 21.43 -4.69
CA ASP A 43 10.80 21.67 -4.55
C ASP A 43 11.35 22.66 -5.58
N GLY A 44 10.53 23.07 -6.56
CA GLY A 44 10.92 24.01 -7.62
C GLY A 44 11.91 23.43 -8.61
N LYS A 45 11.91 22.11 -8.82
CA LYS A 45 12.83 21.42 -9.72
C LYS A 45 12.11 20.94 -10.98
N THR A 46 12.78 21.08 -12.10
CA THR A 46 12.34 20.60 -13.40
C THR A 46 12.98 19.24 -13.70
N LEU A 47 12.70 18.67 -14.88
CA LEU A 47 13.38 17.46 -15.34
C LEU A 47 14.82 17.74 -15.79
N TRP A 48 15.11 18.99 -16.21
CA TRP A 48 16.42 19.43 -16.68
C TRP A 48 17.48 19.42 -15.57
N ASP A 49 17.07 19.64 -14.33
CA ASP A 49 17.97 19.62 -13.17
C ASP A 49 18.58 18.22 -12.89
N ARG A 50 18.09 17.16 -13.57
CA ARG A 50 18.55 15.75 -13.44
C ARG A 50 18.69 15.23 -12.00
N VAL A 51 17.99 15.84 -11.04
CA VAL A 51 18.03 15.44 -9.64
C VAL A 51 17.35 14.09 -9.46
N ARG A 52 18.00 13.20 -8.70
CA ARG A 52 17.45 11.87 -8.37
C ARG A 52 16.17 11.99 -7.54
N SER A 53 15.24 11.08 -7.79
CA SER A 53 13.94 11.02 -7.10
C SER A 53 14.09 10.81 -5.59
N THR A 54 15.11 10.04 -5.17
CA THR A 54 15.49 9.81 -3.77
C THR A 54 15.87 11.10 -3.06
N ASP A 55 16.61 11.98 -3.73
CA ASP A 55 17.09 13.23 -3.15
C ASP A 55 15.95 14.22 -2.95
N ILE A 56 15.03 14.30 -3.93
CA ILE A 56 13.80 15.11 -3.82
C ILE A 56 12.95 14.65 -2.64
N ARG A 57 12.75 13.33 -2.49
CA ARG A 57 12.02 12.75 -1.35
C ARG A 57 12.68 13.07 -0.01
N ARG A 58 14.02 12.95 0.07
CA ARG A 58 14.80 13.30 1.27
C ARG A 58 14.65 14.78 1.64
N ARG A 59 14.76 15.69 0.67
CA ARG A 59 14.56 17.14 0.88
C ARG A 59 13.13 17.46 1.35
N CYS A 60 12.13 16.80 0.75
CA CYS A 60 10.73 16.96 1.13
C CYS A 60 10.37 16.24 2.44
N LYS A 61 11.25 15.40 2.99
CA LYS A 61 11.03 14.53 4.15
C LYS A 61 9.78 13.65 3.97
N VAL A 62 9.66 13.01 2.80
CA VAL A 62 8.52 12.17 2.41
C VAL A 62 9.02 10.76 2.08
N ASP A 63 8.41 9.75 2.69
CA ASP A 63 8.70 8.33 2.38
C ASP A 63 8.14 7.93 1.01
N ASN A 64 8.59 6.81 0.45
CA ASN A 64 8.02 6.30 -0.81
C ASN A 64 6.49 6.04 -0.65
N ILE A 65 5.67 6.55 -1.58
CA ILE A 65 4.21 6.37 -1.59
C ILE A 65 3.76 4.91 -1.52
N ASN A 66 4.48 4.01 -2.19
CA ASN A 66 4.15 2.59 -2.18
C ASN A 66 4.35 1.96 -0.80
N ASN A 67 5.42 2.36 -0.09
CA ASN A 67 5.63 1.93 1.30
C ASN A 67 4.56 2.51 2.22
N TRP A 68 4.16 3.77 2.01
CA TRP A 68 3.10 4.39 2.78
C TRP A 68 1.75 3.68 2.59
N VAL A 69 1.36 3.37 1.34
CA VAL A 69 0.12 2.62 1.05
C VAL A 69 0.19 1.23 1.66
N ARG A 70 1.34 0.55 1.55
CA ARG A 70 1.55 -0.76 2.18
C ARG A 70 1.37 -0.69 3.70
N ASN A 71 2.01 0.26 4.38
CA ASN A 71 1.90 0.41 5.83
C ASN A 71 0.47 0.70 6.25
N ARG A 72 -0.24 1.56 5.51
CA ARG A 72 -1.65 1.87 5.79
C ARG A 72 -2.55 0.63 5.71
N ARG A 73 -2.28 -0.24 4.73
CA ARG A 73 -2.99 -1.52 4.58
C ARG A 73 -2.68 -2.48 5.74
N ILE A 74 -1.42 -2.55 6.18
CA ILE A 74 -1.01 -3.36 7.34
C ILE A 74 -1.71 -2.86 8.61
N GLU A 75 -1.69 -1.54 8.87
CA GLU A 75 -2.39 -0.93 10.00
C GLU A 75 -3.89 -1.24 9.99
N TRP A 76 -4.53 -1.23 8.82
CA TRP A 76 -5.94 -1.57 8.69
C TRP A 76 -6.21 -3.06 8.98
N ASN A 77 -5.35 -3.96 8.50
CA ASN A 77 -5.44 -5.39 8.79
C ASN A 77 -5.23 -5.68 10.27
N ASP A 78 -4.25 -5.04 10.88
CA ASP A 78 -3.97 -5.15 12.31
C ASP A 78 -5.11 -4.57 13.15
N HIS A 79 -5.72 -3.47 12.70
CA HIS A 79 -6.95 -2.96 13.32
C HIS A 79 -8.09 -4.00 13.25
N ILE A 80 -8.25 -4.71 12.14
CA ILE A 80 -9.24 -5.80 12.02
C ILE A 80 -8.87 -6.99 12.89
N SER A 81 -7.59 -7.34 13.01
CA SER A 81 -7.14 -8.48 13.83
C SER A 81 -7.46 -8.27 15.31
N ARG A 82 -7.32 -7.03 15.78
CA ARG A 82 -7.66 -6.57 17.14
C ARG A 82 -9.16 -6.38 17.37
N MET A 83 -9.97 -6.33 16.30
CA MET A 83 -11.41 -6.10 16.40
C MET A 83 -12.15 -7.37 16.88
N THR A 84 -13.17 -7.18 17.72
CA THR A 84 -13.99 -8.29 18.22
C THR A 84 -14.69 -9.07 17.11
N THR A 85 -14.70 -10.40 17.25
CA THR A 85 -15.22 -11.37 16.26
C THR A 85 -16.70 -11.18 15.93
N ASN A 86 -17.46 -10.49 16.80
CA ASN A 86 -18.89 -10.23 16.59
C ASN A 86 -19.17 -9.21 15.49
N ARG A 87 -18.19 -8.37 15.12
CA ARG A 87 -18.36 -7.34 14.09
C ARG A 87 -18.38 -7.94 12.68
N VAL A 88 -19.29 -7.43 11.86
CA VAL A 88 -19.53 -7.87 10.47
C VAL A 88 -18.24 -7.84 9.63
N VAL A 89 -17.38 -6.83 9.84
CA VAL A 89 -16.10 -6.70 9.13
C VAL A 89 -15.16 -7.87 9.40
N ARG A 90 -15.06 -8.34 10.65
CA ARG A 90 -14.22 -9.49 11.02
C ARG A 90 -14.82 -10.81 10.51
N LYS A 91 -16.15 -10.97 10.61
CA LYS A 91 -16.87 -12.15 10.11
C LYS A 91 -16.72 -12.34 8.60
N THR A 92 -16.87 -11.25 7.84
CA THR A 92 -16.76 -11.28 6.38
C THR A 92 -15.34 -11.60 5.91
N ILE A 93 -14.32 -11.08 6.59
CA ILE A 93 -12.91 -11.35 6.25
C ILE A 93 -12.48 -12.76 6.69
N GLY A 94 -12.91 -13.22 7.86
CA GLY A 94 -12.55 -14.53 8.43
C GLY A 94 -13.30 -15.74 7.86
N GLY A 95 -14.07 -15.58 6.78
CA GLY A 95 -14.70 -16.69 6.06
C GLY A 95 -15.90 -17.36 6.74
N LYS A 96 -16.38 -16.86 7.89
CA LYS A 96 -17.55 -17.42 8.60
C LYS A 96 -18.83 -16.69 8.20
N THR A 97 -19.25 -16.83 6.95
CA THR A 97 -20.64 -16.59 6.55
C THR A 97 -21.03 -17.75 5.65
N THR A 98 -22.09 -18.42 6.09
CA THR A 98 -22.81 -19.51 5.44
C THR A 98 -23.08 -19.21 3.96
N LYS A 99 -23.15 -20.30 3.19
CA LYS A 99 -23.37 -20.40 1.75
C LYS A 99 -24.41 -19.40 1.18
N THR A 100 -24.28 -19.16 -0.13
CA THR A 100 -25.34 -18.75 -1.08
C THR A 100 -25.42 -17.24 -1.38
N MET A 101 -24.80 -16.78 -2.47
CA MET A 101 -25.46 -16.60 -3.79
C MET A 101 -24.46 -16.01 -4.80
N GLU A 102 -24.54 -16.53 -6.01
CA GLU A 102 -23.76 -16.20 -7.18
C GLU A 102 -23.97 -14.75 -7.63
N GLY A 103 -22.92 -14.17 -8.23
CA GLY A 103 -23.10 -13.07 -9.17
C GLY A 103 -23.33 -11.68 -8.56
N GLN A 104 -22.42 -11.18 -7.71
CA GLN A 104 -22.13 -9.74 -7.62
C GLN A 104 -20.88 -9.52 -6.75
N LEU A 105 -19.80 -8.97 -7.32
CA LEU A 105 -18.61 -8.55 -6.57
C LEU A 105 -18.97 -7.32 -5.71
N THR A 106 -19.65 -7.54 -4.59
CA THR A 106 -19.98 -6.48 -3.63
C THR A 106 -18.69 -5.91 -3.03
N ARG A 107 -18.71 -4.63 -2.63
CA ARG A 107 -17.56 -3.84 -2.13
C ARG A 107 -16.70 -4.54 -1.05
N GLY A 108 -17.24 -5.54 -0.36
CA GLY A 108 -16.48 -6.40 0.56
C GLY A 108 -15.40 -7.26 -0.13
N THR A 109 -15.58 -7.61 -1.40
CA THR A 109 -14.68 -8.52 -2.14
C THR A 109 -13.32 -7.89 -2.44
N LEU A 110 -13.28 -6.60 -2.80
CA LEU A 110 -12.03 -5.88 -3.08
C LEU A 110 -11.16 -5.71 -1.82
N LYS A 111 -11.81 -5.52 -0.66
CA LYS A 111 -11.12 -5.46 0.64
C LYS A 111 -10.65 -6.84 1.08
N LYS A 112 -11.43 -7.91 0.86
CA LYS A 112 -10.93 -9.29 1.06
C LYS A 112 -9.73 -9.59 0.17
N GLN A 113 -9.78 -9.26 -1.13
CA GLN A 113 -8.63 -9.40 -2.04
C GLN A 113 -7.41 -8.60 -1.56
N THR A 114 -7.61 -7.42 -0.98
CA THR A 114 -6.55 -6.64 -0.33
C THR A 114 -5.92 -7.38 0.85
N VAL A 115 -6.72 -7.94 1.77
CA VAL A 115 -6.20 -8.76 2.89
C VAL A 115 -5.41 -9.95 2.35
N MET A 116 -5.98 -10.66 1.37
CA MET A 116 -5.36 -11.84 0.76
C MET A 116 -4.05 -11.51 0.03
N SER A 117 -3.96 -10.37 -0.64
CA SER A 117 -2.71 -9.92 -1.30
C SER A 117 -1.64 -9.50 -0.30
N ILE A 118 -2.01 -8.90 0.84
CA ILE A 118 -1.07 -8.61 1.93
C ILE A 118 -0.54 -9.90 2.56
N GLN A 119 -1.41 -10.89 2.79
CA GLN A 119 -1.02 -12.21 3.30
C GLN A 119 -0.09 -12.94 2.32
N LYS A 120 -0.42 -12.93 1.02
CA LYS A 120 0.43 -13.51 -0.03
C LYS A 120 1.81 -12.84 -0.11
N GLU A 121 1.87 -11.52 -0.02
CA GLU A 121 3.15 -10.79 0.00
C GLU A 121 3.96 -11.02 1.29
N GLU A 122 3.31 -11.27 2.43
CA GLU A 122 3.98 -11.67 3.67
C GLU A 122 4.55 -13.09 3.58
N GLU A 123 3.83 -14.02 2.96
CA GLU A 123 4.30 -15.38 2.68
C GLU A 123 5.47 -15.39 1.69
N GLU A 124 5.39 -14.64 0.60
CA GLU A 124 6.50 -14.47 -0.35
C GLU A 124 7.75 -13.87 0.32
N LYS A 125 7.57 -12.93 1.26
CA LYS A 125 8.69 -12.38 2.04
C LYS A 125 9.25 -13.36 3.06
N LYS A 126 8.42 -14.18 3.71
CA LYS A 126 8.88 -15.27 4.59
C LYS A 126 9.67 -16.32 3.80
N PHE A 127 9.18 -16.67 2.62
CA PHE A 127 9.85 -17.57 1.68
C PHE A 127 11.20 -17.00 1.19
N SER A 128 11.26 -15.71 0.84
CA SER A 128 12.49 -15.00 0.48
C SER A 128 13.52 -14.97 1.62
N ARG A 129 13.10 -14.67 2.86
CA ARG A 129 13.96 -14.66 4.07
C ARG A 129 14.47 -16.06 4.42
N SER A 130 13.65 -17.10 4.24
CA SER A 130 14.07 -18.50 4.41
C SER A 130 15.10 -18.92 3.34
N ASN A 131 14.94 -18.46 2.09
CA ASN A 131 15.89 -18.75 1.02
C ASN A 131 17.22 -17.97 1.14
N THR A 132 17.20 -16.75 1.70
CA THR A 132 18.44 -16.03 2.02
C THR A 132 19.16 -16.66 3.22
N PHE A 133 18.41 -17.16 4.20
CA PHE A 133 18.97 -17.94 5.32
C PHE A 133 19.61 -19.26 4.86
N CYS A 134 18.97 -20.01 3.95
CA CYS A 134 19.56 -21.23 3.39
C CYS A 134 20.79 -20.98 2.50
N ARG A 135 20.92 -19.83 1.83
CA ARG A 135 22.11 -19.49 1.03
C ARG A 135 23.32 -19.08 1.89
N SER A 136 23.11 -18.65 3.12
CA SER A 136 24.18 -18.23 4.04
C SER A 136 24.77 -19.37 4.87
N ILE A 137 24.23 -20.60 4.77
CA ILE A 137 24.68 -21.81 5.50
C ILE A 137 25.52 -22.74 4.58
N LYS A 138 25.63 -22.43 3.27
CA LYS A 138 26.45 -23.17 2.29
C LYS A 138 27.70 -22.40 1.83
N GLN A 139 28.25 -21.53 2.68
CA GLN A 139 29.61 -21.01 2.55
C GLN A 139 30.39 -21.35 3.82
#